data_AF-A0A2I0QFV5-F1
#
_entry.id   AF-A0A2I0QFV5-F1
#
_cell.length_a   1.000
_cell.length_b   1.000
_cell.length_c   1.000
_cell.angle_alpha   90.00
_cell.angle_beta   90.00
_cell.angle_gamma   90.00
#
_symmetry.space_group_name_H-M   'P 1'
#
loop_
_entity.id
_entity.type
_entity.pdbx_description
1 polymer ?
#
loop_
_entity_poly.entity_id
_entity_poly.type
_entity_poly.pdbx_seq_one_letter_code
_entity_poly.pdbx_strand_id
1 'polypeptide(L)'
;MTKRREKTAILPFASVFALLLILLVLNLSVSALDISGNFSDVHLSNLNNSDNSNSTCKYLSIYFFYGEGCAHCAAIEPIVKATCEQCDISFKSYEVYHNATNQALLNDFMERYCIPANESGVPAIFVGDSALIGDESIAKNLKDAIKFAKENDVHAEIYEGNCTVPPPPPVTILTVIGAAIIDSINPCAMGVLIIFITFMISSANFSRRRMAIYGSIYIMAVYLTYFIAGIGILKFLNFINNLGFIIFVNALVIVVLLTGVLLAFRDTYISLKKNGEKNLWLAIPKSA
;
A
#
# COMPACT_ATOMS: atom_id res chain seq x y z
N MET A 1 23.17 -48.19 -2.13
CA MET A 1 23.05 -46.76 -1.73
C MET A 1 22.15 -45.97 -2.69
N THR A 2 20.91 -46.43 -2.94
CA THR A 2 20.05 -45.93 -4.04
C THR A 2 18.66 -45.50 -3.57
N LYS A 3 18.52 -45.04 -2.31
CA LYS A 3 17.22 -44.57 -1.76
C LYS A 3 17.21 -43.09 -1.34
N ARG A 4 18.29 -42.34 -1.60
CA ARG A 4 18.43 -40.93 -1.17
C ARG A 4 18.15 -39.88 -2.27
N ARG A 5 17.97 -40.29 -3.53
CA ARG A 5 17.75 -39.37 -4.67
C ARG A 5 16.29 -38.96 -4.91
N GLU A 6 15.33 -39.67 -4.31
CA GLU A 6 13.89 -39.41 -4.53
C GLU A 6 13.36 -38.25 -3.66
N LYS A 7 13.98 -38.00 -2.49
CA LYS A 7 13.55 -36.94 -1.57
C LYS A 7 13.98 -35.53 -1.97
N THR A 8 14.97 -35.38 -2.84
CA THR A 8 15.50 -34.07 -3.27
C THR A 8 14.66 -33.39 -4.37
N ALA A 9 13.82 -34.15 -5.09
CA ALA A 9 12.97 -33.59 -6.14
C ALA A 9 11.62 -33.05 -5.62
N ILE A 10 11.16 -33.47 -4.44
CA ILE A 10 9.84 -33.11 -3.87
C ILE A 10 9.91 -31.78 -3.09
N LEU A 11 11.09 -31.41 -2.59
CA LEU A 11 11.32 -30.19 -1.81
C LEU A 11 11.06 -28.87 -2.56
N PRO A 12 11.42 -28.69 -3.86
CA PRO A 12 11.10 -27.47 -4.61
C PRO A 12 9.61 -27.37 -5.02
N PHE A 13 8.90 -28.49 -5.14
CA PHE A 13 7.47 -28.49 -5.48
C PHE A 13 6.61 -27.92 -4.35
N ALA A 14 6.93 -28.27 -3.11
CA ALA A 14 6.22 -27.75 -1.95
C ALA A 14 6.44 -26.24 -1.78
N SER A 15 7.65 -25.72 -2.05
CA SER A 15 7.92 -24.28 -1.89
C SER A 15 7.30 -23.44 -2.99
N VAL A 16 7.32 -23.89 -4.26
CA VAL A 16 6.69 -23.16 -5.37
C VAL A 16 5.17 -23.16 -5.25
N PHE A 17 4.57 -24.29 -4.87
CA PHE A 17 3.13 -24.38 -4.67
C PHE A 17 2.67 -23.56 -3.45
N ALA A 18 3.45 -23.55 -2.36
CA ALA A 18 3.19 -22.70 -1.21
C ALA A 18 3.32 -21.21 -1.56
N LEU A 19 4.33 -20.81 -2.35
CA LEU A 19 4.50 -19.42 -2.80
C LEU A 19 3.33 -18.97 -3.69
N LEU A 20 2.87 -19.85 -4.58
CA LEU A 20 1.71 -19.61 -5.44
C LEU A 20 0.41 -19.50 -4.64
N LEU A 21 0.23 -20.35 -3.63
CA LEU A 21 -0.92 -20.29 -2.71
C LEU A 21 -0.90 -19.00 -1.88
N ILE A 22 0.27 -18.59 -1.37
CA ILE A 22 0.42 -17.35 -0.61
C ILE A 22 0.12 -16.13 -1.50
N LEU A 23 0.64 -16.11 -2.73
CA LEU A 23 0.36 -15.03 -3.70
C LEU A 23 -1.11 -15.02 -4.14
N LEU A 24 -1.77 -16.18 -4.26
CA LEU A 24 -3.19 -16.27 -4.61
C LEU A 24 -4.08 -15.77 -3.47
N VAL A 25 -3.75 -16.13 -2.22
CA VAL A 25 -4.50 -15.73 -1.02
C VAL A 25 -4.37 -14.24 -0.75
N LEU A 26 -3.18 -13.66 -0.93
CA LEU A 26 -2.95 -12.21 -0.80
C LEU A 26 -3.71 -11.38 -1.85
N ASN A 27 -4.04 -11.96 -3.01
CA ASN A 27 -4.80 -11.28 -4.06
C ASN A 27 -6.33 -11.45 -3.92
N LEU A 28 -6.81 -12.52 -3.28
CA LEU A 28 -8.25 -12.71 -3.03
C LEU A 28 -8.81 -11.67 -2.05
N SER A 29 -8.01 -11.21 -1.09
CA SER A 29 -8.40 -10.15 -0.15
C SER A 29 -8.61 -8.78 -0.81
N VAL A 30 -8.04 -8.55 -2.00
CA VAL A 30 -8.14 -7.25 -2.69
C VAL A 30 -9.39 -7.16 -3.58
N SER A 31 -9.97 -8.29 -4.00
CA SER A 31 -11.03 -8.31 -5.02
C SER A 31 -12.46 -8.39 -4.47
N ALA A 32 -12.64 -8.44 -3.15
CA ALA A 32 -13.95 -8.62 -2.51
C ALA A 32 -14.68 -7.30 -2.17
N LEU A 33 -14.06 -6.15 -2.40
CA LEU A 33 -14.67 -4.83 -2.26
C LEU A 33 -14.73 -4.19 -3.64
N ASP A 34 -15.95 -3.91 -4.10
CA ASP A 34 -16.34 -2.93 -5.13
C ASP A 34 -17.29 -3.50 -6.18
N ILE A 35 -18.56 -3.66 -5.78
CA ILE A 35 -19.69 -3.54 -6.71
C ILE A 35 -20.72 -2.60 -6.11
N SER A 36 -21.10 -1.60 -6.92
CA SER A 36 -22.17 -0.58 -6.76
C SER A 36 -21.73 0.71 -6.04
N GLY A 37 -21.91 1.91 -6.60
CA GLY A 37 -22.60 2.30 -7.81
C GLY A 37 -22.34 3.77 -8.14
N ASN A 38 -22.49 4.08 -9.42
CA ASN A 38 -22.25 5.35 -10.09
C ASN A 38 -23.51 6.26 -9.99
N PHE A 39 -23.43 7.50 -9.49
CA PHE A 39 -24.39 8.57 -9.88
C PHE A 39 -23.98 10.00 -9.47
N SER A 40 -23.56 10.76 -10.49
CA SER A 40 -23.92 12.14 -10.87
C SER A 40 -23.82 13.33 -9.91
N ASP A 41 -23.10 14.32 -10.44
CA ASP A 41 -22.93 15.72 -10.03
C ASP A 41 -24.23 16.48 -9.73
N VAL A 42 -24.21 17.30 -8.69
CA VAL A 42 -25.03 18.53 -8.62
C VAL A 42 -24.18 19.67 -8.08
N HIS A 43 -23.80 20.55 -8.99
CA HIS A 43 -23.41 21.93 -8.71
C HIS A 43 -24.63 22.69 -8.17
N LEU A 44 -24.51 23.41 -7.05
CA LEU A 44 -25.32 24.62 -6.86
C LEU A 44 -24.63 25.69 -6.00
N SER A 45 -24.72 26.87 -6.58
CA SER A 45 -24.08 28.14 -6.34
C SER A 45 -24.56 28.87 -5.08
N ASN A 46 -23.65 29.67 -4.51
CA ASN A 46 -23.84 31.00 -3.89
C ASN A 46 -25.21 31.36 -3.30
N LEU A 47 -25.23 31.68 -1.99
CA LEU A 47 -26.10 32.73 -1.44
C LEU A 47 -25.34 33.54 -0.37
N ASN A 48 -25.05 34.80 -0.69
CA ASN A 48 -24.91 35.89 0.27
C ASN A 48 -26.31 36.36 0.65
N ASN A 49 -26.60 36.52 1.95
CA ASN A 49 -27.35 37.68 2.43
C ASN A 49 -27.21 37.84 3.95
N SER A 50 -26.97 39.09 4.35
CA SER A 50 -27.05 39.57 5.73
C SER A 50 -28.49 39.55 6.24
N ASP A 51 -28.69 39.18 7.50
CA ASP A 51 -29.67 39.81 8.37
C ASP A 51 -29.33 39.58 9.86
N ASN A 52 -29.40 40.67 10.62
CA ASN A 52 -29.22 40.75 12.07
C ASN A 52 -30.52 40.35 12.79
N SER A 53 -30.47 39.39 13.71
CA SER A 53 -31.02 39.47 15.09
C SER A 53 -31.18 38.09 15.76
N ASN A 54 -30.53 37.96 16.92
CA ASN A 54 -30.80 37.04 18.04
C ASN A 54 -31.71 35.82 17.80
N SER A 55 -31.12 34.78 17.22
CA SER A 55 -31.16 33.41 17.74
C SER A 55 -30.01 32.68 17.07
N THR A 56 -28.85 32.61 17.72
CA THR A 56 -27.75 31.79 17.20
C THR A 56 -28.14 30.33 17.36
N CYS A 57 -28.84 29.78 16.37
CA CYS A 57 -28.77 28.34 16.10
C CYS A 57 -27.28 28.02 16.05
N LYS A 58 -26.82 27.29 17.06
CA LYS A 58 -25.40 27.05 17.27
C LYS A 58 -25.04 25.82 16.46
N TYR A 59 -24.82 26.06 15.18
CA TYR A 59 -24.48 25.00 14.23
C TYR A 59 -23.22 24.29 14.69
N LEU A 60 -23.31 22.99 14.96
CA LEU A 60 -22.16 22.16 15.27
C LEU A 60 -21.44 21.85 13.95
N SER A 61 -20.23 22.38 13.77
CA SER A 61 -19.39 22.04 12.62
C SER A 61 -18.71 20.70 12.83
N ILE A 62 -18.80 19.83 11.83
CA ILE A 62 -18.09 18.56 11.77
C ILE A 62 -17.17 18.59 10.55
N TYR A 63 -15.90 18.24 10.76
CA TYR A 63 -14.90 18.23 9.70
C TYR A 63 -14.62 16.80 9.28
N PHE A 64 -14.74 16.51 7.99
CA PHE A 64 -14.46 15.21 7.43
C PHE A 64 -13.41 15.30 6.34
N PHE A 65 -12.37 14.51 6.50
CA PHE A 65 -11.29 14.39 5.55
C PHE A 65 -11.35 13.02 4.90
N TYR A 66 -11.35 13.02 3.57
CA TYR A 66 -11.46 11.83 2.74
C TYR A 66 -10.48 11.89 1.56
N GLY A 67 -10.24 10.76 0.92
CA GLY A 67 -9.47 10.69 -0.32
C GLY A 67 -10.29 10.11 -1.46
N GLU A 68 -10.13 10.62 -2.68
CA GLU A 68 -10.72 9.98 -3.86
C GLU A 68 -10.10 8.61 -4.10
N GLY A 69 -10.93 7.57 -4.25
CA GLY A 69 -10.49 6.17 -4.36
C GLY A 69 -10.16 5.48 -3.02
N CYS A 70 -10.47 6.11 -1.88
CA CYS A 70 -10.36 5.50 -0.56
C CYS A 70 -11.58 4.62 -0.23
N ALA A 71 -11.42 3.29 -0.25
CA ALA A 71 -12.50 2.34 0.04
C ALA A 71 -13.13 2.54 1.44
N HIS A 72 -12.29 2.77 2.46
CA HIS A 72 -12.75 3.03 3.83
C HIS A 72 -13.54 4.34 3.95
N CYS A 73 -13.25 5.33 3.10
CA CYS A 73 -13.96 6.60 3.08
C CYS A 73 -15.38 6.43 2.49
N ALA A 74 -15.51 5.63 1.42
CA ALA A 74 -16.79 5.31 0.81
C ALA A 74 -17.75 4.58 1.77
N ALA A 75 -17.22 3.73 2.66
CA ALA A 75 -18.02 3.02 3.65
C ALA A 75 -18.73 3.95 4.66
N ILE A 76 -18.15 5.13 4.91
CA ILE A 76 -18.63 6.10 5.90
C ILE A 76 -19.50 7.19 5.28
N GLU A 77 -19.41 7.39 3.97
CA GLU A 77 -20.19 8.39 3.23
C GLU A 77 -21.71 8.33 3.49
N PRO A 78 -22.37 7.15 3.59
CA PRO A 78 -23.79 7.07 3.92
C PRO A 78 -24.11 7.58 5.33
N ILE A 79 -23.24 7.30 6.30
CA ILE A 79 -23.39 7.73 7.69
C ILE A 79 -23.27 9.25 7.78
N VAL A 80 -22.29 9.80 7.05
CA VAL A 80 -22.09 11.24 6.92
C VAL A 80 -23.32 11.92 6.30
N LYS A 81 -23.77 11.43 5.14
CA LYS A 81 -24.94 11.99 4.43
C LYS A 81 -26.21 11.96 5.28
N ALA A 82 -26.47 10.83 5.97
CA ALA A 82 -27.62 10.72 6.87
C ALA A 82 -27.55 11.69 8.06
N THR A 83 -26.34 12.06 8.51
CA THR A 83 -26.13 13.00 9.61
C THR A 83 -26.31 14.45 9.15
N CYS A 84 -25.99 14.78 7.90
CA CYS A 84 -26.18 16.12 7.32
C CYS A 84 -27.64 16.57 7.20
N GLU A 85 -28.60 15.63 7.18
CA GLU A 85 -30.02 15.97 7.09
C GLU A 85 -30.59 16.53 8.42
N GLN A 86 -29.82 16.50 9.49
CA GLN A 86 -30.19 17.06 10.77
C GLN A 86 -29.91 18.57 10.79
N CYS A 87 -30.94 19.41 10.92
CA CYS A 87 -30.90 20.88 10.73
C CYS A 87 -29.93 21.69 11.63
N ASP A 88 -29.16 21.03 12.49
CA ASP A 88 -28.31 21.64 13.53
C ASP A 88 -26.82 21.30 13.35
N ILE A 89 -26.46 20.56 12.28
CA ILE A 89 -25.10 20.08 12.03
C ILE A 89 -24.63 20.58 10.66
N SER A 90 -23.43 21.18 10.62
CA SER A 90 -22.76 21.59 9.38
C SER A 90 -21.59 20.66 9.10
N PHE A 91 -21.70 19.85 8.06
CA PHE A 91 -20.65 18.91 7.69
C PHE A 91 -19.77 19.49 6.60
N LYS A 92 -18.47 19.63 6.89
CA LYS A 92 -17.46 20.20 5.98
C LYS A 92 -16.54 19.07 5.51
N SER A 93 -16.72 18.66 4.27
CA SER A 93 -15.95 17.58 3.64
C SER A 93 -14.77 18.12 2.85
N TYR A 94 -13.58 17.54 3.03
CA TYR A 94 -12.33 17.95 2.40
C TYR A 94 -11.61 16.74 1.78
N GLU A 95 -11.45 16.77 0.46
CA GLU A 95 -10.62 15.80 -0.27
C GLU A 95 -9.14 16.13 -0.04
N VAL A 96 -8.29 15.15 0.31
CA VAL A 96 -6.87 15.39 0.67
C VAL A 96 -5.82 14.77 -0.24
N TYR A 97 -6.16 13.82 -1.13
CA TYR A 97 -5.17 13.18 -2.01
C TYR A 97 -4.75 14.07 -3.17
N HIS A 98 -5.64 14.92 -3.65
CA HIS A 98 -5.43 15.78 -4.81
C HIS A 98 -5.48 17.27 -4.47
N ASN A 99 -5.58 17.62 -3.17
CA ASN A 99 -5.60 19.00 -2.70
C ASN A 99 -4.62 19.23 -1.54
N ALA A 100 -3.50 19.90 -1.84
CA ALA A 100 -2.45 20.20 -0.87
C ALA A 100 -2.90 21.13 0.26
N THR A 101 -3.86 22.04 0.00
CA THR A 101 -4.40 22.94 1.02
C THR A 101 -5.23 22.17 2.05
N ASN A 102 -6.07 21.25 1.58
CA ASN A 102 -6.86 20.39 2.45
C ASN A 102 -5.99 19.38 3.20
N GLN A 103 -4.92 18.90 2.59
CA GLN A 103 -3.93 18.06 3.26
C GLN A 103 -3.22 18.82 4.39
N ALA A 104 -2.83 20.07 4.16
CA ALA A 104 -2.27 20.92 5.20
C ALA A 104 -3.27 21.17 6.33
N LEU A 105 -4.56 21.35 6.00
CA LEU A 105 -5.64 21.47 6.98
C LEU A 105 -5.81 20.18 7.80
N LEU A 106 -5.78 19.00 7.18
CA LEU A 106 -5.81 17.72 7.89
C LEU A 106 -4.64 17.63 8.89
N ASN A 107 -3.43 18.01 8.47
CA ASN A 107 -2.26 17.98 9.34
C ASN A 107 -2.41 18.92 10.55
N ASP A 108 -2.96 20.12 10.36
CA ASP A 108 -3.28 21.06 11.45
C ASP A 108 -4.25 20.45 12.47
N PHE A 109 -5.33 19.82 12.01
CA PHE A 109 -6.26 19.12 12.89
C PHE A 109 -5.59 17.95 13.61
N MET A 110 -4.79 17.13 12.92
CA MET A 110 -4.08 16.02 13.55
C MET A 110 -3.12 16.51 14.64
N GLU A 111 -2.43 17.62 14.42
CA GLU A 111 -1.53 18.23 15.40
C GLU A 111 -2.29 18.77 16.62
N ARG A 112 -3.35 19.55 16.41
CA ARG A 112 -4.18 20.08 17.50
C ARG A 112 -4.84 18.99 18.35
N TYR A 113 -5.16 17.83 17.76
CA TYR A 113 -5.77 16.70 18.46
C TYR A 113 -4.74 15.67 18.94
N CYS A 114 -3.44 15.98 18.83
CA CYS A 114 -2.35 15.13 19.31
C CYS A 114 -2.29 13.74 18.65
N ILE A 115 -2.74 13.60 17.41
CA ILE A 115 -2.75 12.33 16.68
C ILE A 115 -1.35 12.07 16.11
N PRO A 116 -0.68 10.96 16.47
CA PRO A 116 0.66 10.68 15.99
C PRO A 116 0.65 10.23 14.51
N ALA A 117 1.75 10.47 13.81
CA ALA A 117 1.85 10.23 12.37
C ALA A 117 1.62 8.78 11.92
N ASN A 118 1.79 7.80 12.82
CA ASN A 118 1.49 6.39 12.55
C ASN A 118 0.00 6.07 12.59
N GLU A 119 -0.81 6.95 13.17
CA GLU A 119 -2.27 6.83 13.27
C GLU A 119 -2.99 7.86 12.39
N SER A 120 -2.28 8.82 11.80
CA SER A 120 -2.82 9.76 10.84
C SER A 120 -3.22 9.07 9.52
N GLY A 121 -4.42 9.37 9.04
CA GLY A 121 -4.93 8.83 7.78
C GLY A 121 -6.34 9.34 7.47
N VAL A 122 -6.92 8.82 6.38
CA VAL A 122 -8.32 9.03 6.01
C VAL A 122 -9.05 7.67 5.92
N PRO A 123 -10.36 7.60 6.22
CA PRO A 123 -11.24 8.70 6.62
C PRO A 123 -10.93 9.22 8.03
N ALA A 124 -11.07 10.53 8.23
CA ALA A 124 -10.92 11.19 9.52
C ALA A 124 -12.07 12.16 9.77
N ILE A 125 -12.70 12.09 10.94
CA ILE A 125 -13.73 13.03 11.37
C ILE A 125 -13.31 13.72 12.66
N PHE A 126 -13.45 15.04 12.70
CA PHE A 126 -13.24 15.85 13.89
C PHE A 126 -14.55 16.54 14.28
N VAL A 127 -14.95 16.34 15.53
CA VAL A 127 -16.18 16.91 16.11
C VAL A 127 -15.97 17.20 17.59
N GLY A 128 -16.20 18.44 18.01
CA GLY A 128 -15.95 18.87 19.39
C GLY A 128 -14.49 18.68 19.80
N ASP A 129 -14.27 17.86 20.82
CA ASP A 129 -12.96 17.45 21.34
C ASP A 129 -12.49 16.09 20.82
N SER A 130 -13.29 15.46 19.95
CA SER A 130 -13.08 14.10 19.50
C SER A 130 -12.50 14.04 18.08
N ALA A 131 -11.46 13.24 17.91
CA ALA A 131 -10.90 12.84 16.62
C ALA A 131 -11.18 11.35 16.38
N LEU A 132 -11.89 11.04 15.29
CA LEU A 132 -12.27 9.69 14.90
C LEU A 132 -11.55 9.32 13.61
N ILE A 133 -10.56 8.45 13.69
CA ILE A 133 -9.75 8.01 12.54
C ILE A 133 -10.12 6.58 12.16
N GLY A 134 -10.31 6.35 10.87
CA GLY A 134 -10.70 5.05 10.33
C GLY A 134 -12.21 4.81 10.37
N ASP A 135 -12.68 3.95 9.47
CA ASP A 135 -14.09 3.63 9.29
C ASP A 135 -14.73 2.98 10.53
N GLU A 136 -14.08 1.99 11.15
CA GLU A 136 -14.63 1.32 12.34
C GLU A 136 -14.86 2.28 13.52
N SER A 137 -13.88 3.14 13.80
CA SER A 137 -13.96 4.12 14.89
C SER A 137 -15.07 5.14 14.64
N ILE A 138 -15.17 5.62 13.40
CA ILE A 138 -16.21 6.57 13.00
C ILE A 138 -17.59 5.92 13.11
N ALA A 139 -17.79 4.73 12.53
CA ALA A 139 -19.09 4.07 12.52
C ALA A 139 -19.62 3.80 13.94
N LYS A 140 -18.72 3.50 14.88
CA LYS A 140 -19.07 3.20 16.28
C LYS A 140 -19.33 4.45 17.11
N ASN A 141 -18.47 5.48 17.00
CA ASN A 141 -18.39 6.54 18.00
C ASN A 141 -18.96 7.90 17.52
N LEU A 142 -19.23 8.08 16.23
CA LEU A 142 -19.63 9.38 15.67
C LEU A 142 -20.89 9.96 16.34
N LYS A 143 -21.91 9.14 16.57
CA LYS A 143 -23.16 9.59 17.19
C LYS A 143 -22.96 10.09 18.62
N ASP A 144 -22.14 9.38 19.39
CA ASP A 144 -21.84 9.74 20.78
C ASP A 144 -20.97 11.00 20.85
N ALA A 145 -20.00 11.14 19.95
CA ALA A 145 -19.15 12.31 19.84
C ALA A 145 -19.95 13.58 19.47
N ILE A 146 -20.90 13.47 18.52
CA ILE A 146 -21.82 14.56 18.17
C ILE A 146 -22.66 14.99 19.38
N LYS A 147 -23.22 14.01 20.11
CA LYS A 147 -24.01 14.28 21.30
C LYS A 147 -23.19 15.00 22.37
N PHE A 148 -21.98 14.51 22.63
CA PHE A 148 -21.07 15.12 23.60
C PHE A 148 -20.68 16.55 23.22
N ALA A 149 -20.32 16.77 21.96
CA ALA A 149 -19.94 18.10 21.45
C ALA A 149 -21.09 19.10 21.55
N LYS A 150 -22.33 18.65 21.28
CA LYS A 150 -23.53 19.48 21.40
C LYS A 150 -23.90 19.80 22.86
N GLU A 151 -23.75 18.84 23.77
CA GLU A 151 -24.05 19.04 25.20
C GLU A 151 -23.03 19.96 25.88
N ASN A 152 -21.75 19.86 25.52
CA ASN A 152 -20.65 20.61 26.13
C ASN A 152 -20.23 21.84 25.33
N ASP A 153 -20.90 22.11 24.21
CA ASP A 153 -20.70 23.33 23.43
C ASP A 153 -19.26 23.49 22.90
N VAL A 154 -18.64 22.36 22.53
CA VAL A 154 -17.25 22.30 22.05
C VAL A 154 -17.25 22.31 20.52
N HIS A 155 -16.37 23.13 19.94
CA HIS A 155 -16.24 23.31 18.50
C HIS A 155 -14.87 22.84 17.99
N ALA A 156 -14.89 22.03 16.94
CA ALA A 156 -13.68 21.42 16.40
C ALA A 156 -12.68 22.44 15.81
N GLU A 157 -13.18 23.61 15.37
CA GLU A 157 -12.35 24.69 14.81
C GLU A 157 -11.37 25.29 15.81
N ILE A 158 -11.73 25.31 17.08
CA ILE A 158 -10.96 26.00 18.14
C ILE A 158 -10.42 25.03 19.20
N TYR A 159 -10.70 23.74 19.06
CA TYR A 159 -10.21 22.74 19.98
C TYR A 159 -8.69 22.55 19.82
N GLU A 160 -7.99 22.59 20.94
CA GLU A 160 -6.59 22.22 21.12
C GLU A 160 -6.50 21.24 22.28
N GLY A 161 -6.04 20.03 22.00
CA GLY A 161 -5.76 19.01 22.99
C GLY A 161 -4.50 19.37 23.79
N ASN A 162 -4.47 18.99 25.07
CA ASN A 162 -3.27 19.10 25.88
C ASN A 162 -2.28 17.98 25.51
N CYS A 163 -1.52 18.19 24.44
CA CYS A 163 -0.58 17.20 23.92
C CYS A 163 0.62 17.06 24.86
N THR A 164 0.63 16.00 25.67
CA THR A 164 1.85 15.51 26.33
C THR A 164 2.65 14.54 25.44
N VAL A 165 2.25 14.43 24.17
CA VAL A 165 2.88 13.54 23.21
C VAL A 165 4.19 14.18 22.75
N PRO A 166 5.35 13.53 22.97
CA PRO A 166 6.62 14.04 22.50
C PRO A 166 6.57 14.15 20.96
N PRO A 167 7.17 15.19 20.37
CA PRO A 167 7.19 15.36 18.92
C PRO A 167 7.77 14.10 18.26
N PRO A 168 7.25 13.68 17.09
CA PRO A 168 7.80 12.53 16.38
C PRO A 168 9.30 12.74 16.20
N PRO A 169 10.14 11.73 16.51
CA PRO A 169 11.58 11.89 16.41
C PRO A 169 11.91 12.23 14.95
N PRO A 170 12.73 13.26 14.71
CA PRO A 170 13.14 13.59 13.35
C PRO A 170 13.77 12.36 12.71
N VAL A 171 13.47 12.11 11.44
CA VAL A 171 14.09 11.04 10.66
C VAL A 171 15.59 11.29 10.60
N THR A 172 16.34 10.62 11.47
CA THR A 172 17.79 10.76 11.49
C THR A 172 18.37 9.96 10.33
N ILE A 173 19.48 10.47 9.77
CA ILE A 173 20.27 9.74 8.77
C ILE A 173 20.64 8.34 9.29
N LEU A 174 20.87 8.22 10.61
CA LEU A 174 21.18 6.95 11.25
C LEU A 174 20.02 5.95 11.17
N THR A 175 18.77 6.39 11.36
CA THR A 175 17.57 5.55 11.19
C THR A 175 17.45 5.05 9.75
N VAL A 176 17.71 5.94 8.78
CA VAL A 176 17.66 5.59 7.35
C VAL A 176 18.74 4.56 7.00
N ILE A 177 19.97 4.77 7.46
CA ILE A 177 21.07 3.80 7.27
C ILE A 177 20.74 2.47 7.95
N GLY A 178 20.20 2.50 9.16
CA GLY A 178 19.80 1.29 9.89
C GLY A 178 18.74 0.48 9.15
N ALA A 179 17.69 1.15 8.66
CA ALA A 179 16.65 0.52 7.86
C ALA A 179 17.21 -0.06 6.55
N ALA A 180 18.09 0.67 5.86
CA ALA A 180 18.73 0.21 4.64
C ALA A 180 19.62 -1.03 4.84
N ILE A 181 20.34 -1.10 5.97
CA ILE A 181 21.14 -2.28 6.32
C ILE A 181 20.24 -3.49 6.55
N ILE A 182 19.14 -3.32 7.28
CA ILE A 182 18.19 -4.41 7.56
C ILE A 182 17.58 -4.93 6.25
N ASP A 183 17.16 -4.04 5.36
CA ASP A 183 16.58 -4.41 4.06
C ASP A 183 17.61 -5.06 3.10
N SER A 184 18.88 -4.68 3.22
CA SER A 184 19.97 -5.29 2.43
C SER A 184 20.19 -6.77 2.76
N ILE A 185 19.77 -7.24 3.94
CA ILE A 185 19.81 -8.67 4.34
C ILE A 185 18.54 -9.36 3.78
N ASN A 186 18.25 -9.15 2.50
CA ASN A 186 17.20 -9.87 1.80
C ASN A 186 17.77 -11.18 1.22
N PRO A 187 17.26 -12.36 1.63
CA PRO A 187 17.77 -13.65 1.16
C PRO A 187 17.70 -13.80 -0.37
N CYS A 188 16.76 -13.12 -1.03
CA CYS A 188 16.64 -13.11 -2.49
C CYS A 188 17.83 -12.41 -3.16
N ALA A 189 18.14 -11.18 -2.72
CA ALA A 189 19.23 -10.38 -3.28
C ALA A 189 20.60 -11.03 -3.00
N MET A 190 20.80 -11.54 -1.78
CA MET A 190 22.02 -12.26 -1.42
C MET A 190 22.17 -13.56 -2.24
N GLY A 191 21.08 -14.28 -2.49
CA GLY A 191 21.09 -15.52 -3.28
C GLY A 191 21.58 -15.31 -4.71
N VAL A 192 21.06 -14.28 -5.39
CA VAL A 192 21.49 -13.96 -6.76
C VAL A 192 22.96 -13.56 -6.80
N LEU A 193 23.43 -12.75 -5.84
CA LEU A 193 24.84 -12.35 -5.74
C LEU A 193 25.75 -13.56 -5.51
N ILE A 194 25.37 -14.49 -4.62
CA ILE A 194 26.14 -15.71 -4.33
C ILE A 194 26.23 -16.59 -5.58
N ILE A 195 25.12 -16.79 -6.30
CA ILE A 195 25.10 -17.56 -7.55
C ILE A 195 26.04 -16.92 -8.58
N PHE A 196 25.98 -15.59 -8.73
CA PHE A 196 26.85 -14.85 -9.65
C PHE A 196 28.34 -14.99 -9.31
N ILE A 197 28.70 -14.79 -8.04
CA ILE A 197 30.09 -14.96 -7.57
C ILE A 197 30.56 -16.40 -7.74
N THR A 198 29.72 -17.38 -7.41
CA THR A 198 30.04 -18.81 -7.57
C THR A 198 30.29 -19.16 -9.02
N PHE A 199 29.48 -18.66 -9.95
CA PHE A 199 29.69 -18.83 -11.38
C PHE A 199 31.03 -18.23 -11.83
N MET A 200 31.37 -17.02 -11.38
CA MET A 200 32.64 -16.38 -11.72
C MET A 200 33.86 -17.17 -11.21
N ILE A 201 33.79 -17.70 -9.99
CA ILE A 201 34.86 -18.53 -9.42
C ILE A 201 34.96 -19.87 -10.17
N SER A 202 33.83 -20.46 -10.54
CA SER A 202 33.80 -21.77 -11.21
C SER A 202 34.17 -21.70 -12.70
N SER A 203 33.93 -20.57 -13.36
CA SER A 203 34.03 -20.44 -14.83
C SER A 203 35.37 -19.87 -15.30
N ALA A 204 36.12 -19.12 -14.49
CA ALA A 204 37.49 -18.76 -14.86
C ALA A 204 38.42 -18.39 -13.70
N ASN A 205 39.73 -18.49 -13.94
CA ASN A 205 40.83 -17.98 -13.12
C ASN A 205 40.87 -16.43 -13.10
N PHE A 206 39.75 -15.80 -12.75
CA PHE A 206 39.68 -14.35 -12.60
C PHE A 206 40.48 -13.91 -11.36
N SER A 207 41.23 -12.83 -11.50
CA SER A 207 41.90 -12.20 -10.36
C SER A 207 40.86 -11.55 -9.43
N ARG A 208 41.14 -11.52 -8.12
CA ARG A 208 40.25 -10.92 -7.10
C ARG A 208 39.80 -9.50 -7.45
N ARG A 209 40.67 -8.72 -8.10
CA ARG A 209 40.36 -7.36 -8.58
C ARG A 209 39.27 -7.34 -9.66
N ARG A 210 39.29 -8.30 -10.60
CA ARG A 210 38.25 -8.40 -11.65
C ARG A 210 36.91 -8.81 -11.04
N MET A 211 36.91 -9.74 -10.08
CA MET A 211 35.70 -10.13 -9.36
C MET A 211 35.05 -8.96 -8.63
N ALA A 212 35.84 -8.11 -7.95
CA ALA A 212 35.33 -6.92 -7.27
C ALA A 212 34.72 -5.90 -8.24
N ILE A 213 35.34 -5.68 -9.41
CA ILE A 213 34.81 -4.76 -10.43
C ILE A 213 33.49 -5.28 -10.98
N TYR A 214 33.39 -6.54 -11.41
CA TYR A 214 32.13 -7.08 -11.91
C TYR A 214 31.03 -7.13 -10.84
N GLY A 215 31.39 -7.44 -9.60
CA GLY A 215 30.47 -7.35 -8.46
C GLY A 215 29.94 -5.94 -8.24
N SER A 216 30.79 -4.91 -8.33
CA SER A 216 30.36 -3.51 -8.20
C SER A 216 29.43 -3.06 -9.33
N ILE A 217 29.68 -3.50 -10.57
CA ILE A 217 28.80 -3.20 -11.71
C ILE A 217 27.41 -3.81 -11.49
N TYR A 218 27.36 -5.06 -11.01
CA TYR A 218 26.10 -5.72 -10.65
C TYR A 218 25.34 -4.96 -9.55
N ILE A 219 26.01 -4.61 -8.44
CA ILE A 219 25.38 -3.85 -7.34
C ILE A 219 24.86 -2.50 -7.84
N MET A 220 25.65 -1.77 -8.65
CA MET A 220 25.26 -0.48 -9.21
C MET A 220 24.03 -0.60 -10.12
N ALA A 221 23.96 -1.64 -10.96
CA ALA A 221 22.81 -1.89 -11.82
C ALA A 221 21.53 -2.16 -11.00
N VAL A 222 21.61 -3.03 -9.98
CA VAL A 222 20.47 -3.33 -9.10
C VAL A 222 20.02 -2.08 -8.34
N TYR A 223 20.96 -1.32 -7.77
CA TYR A 223 20.67 -0.06 -7.10
C TYR A 223 19.94 0.93 -8.02
N LEU A 224 20.46 1.14 -9.23
CA LEU A 224 19.86 2.09 -10.18
C LEU A 224 18.46 1.64 -10.61
N THR A 225 18.25 0.35 -10.85
CA THR A 225 16.93 -0.19 -11.16
C THR A 225 15.94 0.06 -10.03
N TYR A 226 16.31 -0.21 -8.78
CA TYR A 226 15.44 0.02 -7.62
C TYR A 226 15.20 1.50 -7.35
N PHE A 227 16.21 2.34 -7.55
CA PHE A 227 16.07 3.79 -7.42
C PHE A 227 15.10 4.36 -8.47
N ILE A 228 15.25 3.96 -9.74
CA ILE A 228 14.33 4.35 -10.82
C ILE A 228 12.94 3.80 -10.56
N ALA A 229 12.83 2.54 -10.09
CA ALA A 229 11.55 1.97 -9.71
C ALA A 229 10.90 2.78 -8.59
N GLY A 230 11.62 3.17 -7.54
CA GLY A 230 11.09 3.99 -6.44
C GLY A 230 10.59 5.37 -6.91
N ILE A 231 11.34 6.06 -7.78
CA ILE A 231 10.90 7.35 -8.35
C ILE A 231 9.71 7.16 -9.29
N GLY A 232 9.72 6.09 -10.09
CA GLY A 232 8.71 5.80 -11.10
C GLY A 232 7.39 5.30 -10.50
N ILE A 233 7.45 4.52 -9.41
CA ILE A 233 6.29 3.81 -8.87
C ILE A 233 5.21 4.80 -8.41
N LEU A 234 5.56 5.89 -7.73
CA LEU A 234 4.57 6.84 -7.21
C LEU A 234 3.83 7.59 -8.32
N LYS A 235 4.50 7.92 -9.42
CA LYS A 235 3.85 8.52 -10.61
C LYS A 235 3.07 7.49 -11.42
N PHE A 236 3.59 6.27 -11.50
CA PHE A 236 2.93 5.16 -12.18
C PHE A 236 1.66 4.70 -11.46
N LEU A 237 1.64 4.72 -10.11
CA LEU A 237 0.47 4.39 -9.31
C LEU A 237 -0.70 5.34 -9.58
N ASN A 238 -0.46 6.65 -9.71
CA ASN A 238 -1.51 7.61 -10.08
C ASN A 238 -2.02 7.43 -11.53
N PHE A 239 -1.16 6.99 -12.45
CA PHE A 239 -1.57 6.62 -13.82
C PHE A 239 -2.39 5.31 -13.84
N ILE A 240 -2.21 4.46 -12.84
CA ILE A 240 -2.79 3.12 -12.72
C ILE A 240 -4.24 3.12 -12.19
N ASN A 241 -4.80 4.26 -11.76
CA ASN A 241 -6.22 4.36 -11.34
C ASN A 241 -7.25 4.03 -12.45
N ASN A 242 -6.81 3.56 -13.62
CA ASN A 242 -7.67 2.87 -14.57
C ASN A 242 -7.76 1.36 -14.23
N LEU A 243 -8.86 0.96 -13.62
CA LEU A 243 -9.19 -0.44 -13.27
C LEU A 243 -8.93 -1.42 -14.44
N GLY A 244 -9.20 -1.01 -15.68
CA GLY A 244 -8.96 -1.85 -16.86
C GLY A 244 -7.46 -2.16 -17.10
N PHE A 245 -6.57 -1.22 -16.80
CA PHE A 245 -5.13 -1.40 -16.97
C PHE A 245 -4.54 -2.30 -15.87
N ILE A 246 -5.01 -2.16 -14.62
CA ILE A 246 -4.63 -3.05 -13.51
C ILE A 246 -4.99 -4.50 -13.84
N ILE A 247 -6.24 -4.73 -14.23
CA ILE A 247 -6.74 -6.07 -14.56
C ILE A 247 -5.94 -6.67 -15.72
N PHE A 248 -5.63 -5.87 -16.74
CA PHE A 248 -4.83 -6.30 -17.88
C PHE A 248 -3.40 -6.71 -17.49
N VAL A 249 -2.69 -5.89 -16.73
CA VAL A 249 -1.31 -6.17 -16.29
C VAL A 249 -1.28 -7.40 -15.39
N ASN A 250 -2.22 -7.51 -14.44
CA ASN A 250 -2.31 -8.68 -13.56
C ASN A 250 -2.62 -9.97 -14.35
N ALA A 251 -3.56 -9.92 -15.29
CA ALA A 251 -3.85 -11.06 -16.15
C ALA A 251 -2.62 -11.49 -16.97
N LEU A 252 -1.86 -10.53 -17.50
CA LEU A 252 -0.64 -10.80 -18.26
C LEU A 252 0.43 -11.49 -17.40
N VAL A 253 0.66 -10.99 -16.18
CA VAL A 253 1.62 -11.61 -15.23
C VAL A 253 1.20 -13.04 -14.88
N ILE A 254 -0.09 -13.27 -14.62
CA ILE A 254 -0.62 -14.60 -14.32
C ILE A 254 -0.39 -15.56 -15.50
N VAL A 255 -0.66 -15.13 -16.72
CA VAL A 255 -0.43 -15.95 -17.92
C VAL A 255 1.05 -16.30 -18.07
N VAL A 256 1.97 -15.36 -17.85
CA VAL A 256 3.42 -15.62 -17.93
C VAL A 256 3.87 -16.62 -16.84
N LEU A 257 3.37 -16.48 -15.62
CA LEU A 257 3.70 -17.43 -14.55
C LEU A 257 3.11 -18.82 -14.80
N LEU A 258 1.85 -18.90 -15.23
CA LEU A 258 1.19 -20.18 -15.55
C LEU A 258 1.88 -20.88 -16.72
N THR A 259 2.28 -20.16 -17.75
CA THR A 259 3.03 -20.73 -18.87
C THR A 259 4.41 -21.24 -18.40
N GLY A 260 5.14 -20.48 -17.57
CA GLY A 260 6.39 -20.94 -16.97
C GLY A 260 6.23 -22.22 -16.13
N VAL A 261 5.17 -22.28 -15.32
CA VAL A 261 4.82 -23.47 -14.53
C VAL A 261 4.48 -24.67 -15.41
N LEU A 262 3.64 -24.48 -16.43
CA LEU A 262 3.28 -25.54 -17.37
C LEU A 262 4.50 -26.09 -18.12
N LEU A 263 5.43 -25.23 -18.53
CA LEU A 263 6.69 -25.63 -19.15
C LEU A 263 7.56 -26.44 -18.18
N ALA A 264 7.66 -26.01 -16.92
CA ALA A 264 8.40 -26.75 -15.89
C ALA A 264 7.79 -28.14 -15.61
N PHE A 265 6.45 -28.23 -15.54
CA PHE A 265 5.74 -29.51 -15.39
C PHE A 265 5.96 -30.43 -16.59
N ARG A 266 5.85 -29.90 -17.81
CA ARG A 266 6.10 -30.66 -19.05
C ARG A 266 7.52 -31.23 -19.06
N ASP A 267 8.52 -30.40 -18.78
CA ASP A 267 9.93 -30.80 -18.79
C ASP A 267 10.20 -31.87 -17.71
N THR A 268 9.60 -31.73 -16.53
CA THR A 268 9.68 -32.74 -15.46
C THR A 268 9.03 -34.07 -15.87
N TYR A 269 7.83 -34.02 -16.47
CA TYR A 269 7.14 -35.23 -16.93
C TYR A 269 7.89 -35.96 -18.05
N ILE A 270 8.46 -35.23 -19.01
CA ILE A 270 9.30 -35.81 -20.07
C ILE A 270 10.57 -36.43 -19.47
N SER A 271 11.20 -35.78 -18.49
CA SER A 271 12.39 -36.28 -17.80
C SER A 271 12.12 -37.58 -17.02
N LEU A 272 10.91 -37.76 -16.46
CA LEU A 272 10.52 -38.98 -15.75
C LEU A 272 10.14 -40.13 -16.69
N LYS A 273 9.54 -39.84 -17.86
CA LYS A 273 9.00 -40.86 -18.78
C LYS A 273 10.01 -41.31 -19.85
N LYS A 274 10.96 -40.46 -20.24
CA LYS A 274 12.03 -40.78 -21.18
C LYS A 274 13.37 -40.68 -20.46
N ASN A 275 14.14 -41.78 -20.46
CA ASN A 275 15.56 -41.82 -20.07
C ASN A 275 16.48 -41.03 -21.04
N GLY A 276 16.06 -39.87 -21.51
CA GLY A 276 16.76 -39.11 -22.53
C GLY A 276 16.57 -37.62 -22.39
N GLU A 277 17.65 -36.92 -22.07
CA GLU A 277 17.83 -35.46 -22.02
C GLU A 277 17.53 -34.73 -23.35
N LYS A 278 17.10 -35.46 -24.39
CA LYS A 278 16.85 -34.90 -25.71
C LYS A 278 15.42 -34.32 -25.72
N ASN A 279 15.32 -33.00 -25.76
CA ASN A 279 14.10 -32.16 -25.88
C ASN A 279 13.55 -31.51 -24.59
N LEU A 280 14.41 -31.18 -23.62
CA LEU A 280 14.04 -30.28 -22.52
C LEU A 280 14.13 -28.83 -23.00
N TRP A 281 13.06 -28.05 -22.83
CA TRP A 281 12.99 -26.66 -23.30
C TRP A 281 13.70 -25.68 -22.35
N LEU A 282 13.73 -26.01 -21.06
CA LEU A 282 14.44 -25.23 -20.03
C LEU A 282 15.79 -25.84 -19.63
N ALA A 283 16.33 -26.80 -20.39
CA ALA A 283 17.63 -27.39 -20.04
C ALA A 283 18.77 -26.39 -20.24
N ILE A 284 19.65 -26.32 -19.24
CA ILE A 284 20.89 -25.54 -19.30
C ILE A 284 21.77 -26.15 -20.40
N PRO A 285 22.27 -25.34 -21.36
CA PRO A 285 23.14 -25.84 -22.43
C PRO A 285 24.38 -26.49 -21.83
N LYS A 286 24.79 -27.64 -22.38
CA LYS A 286 25.99 -28.35 -21.93
C LYS A 286 27.21 -27.47 -22.20
N SER A 287 27.99 -27.20 -21.16
CA SER A 287 29.31 -26.59 -21.29
C SER A 287 30.18 -27.52 -22.13
N ALA A 288 30.67 -27.02 -23.26
CA ALA A 288 31.67 -27.68 -24.10
C ALA A 288 33.02 -27.78 -23.39
#